data_AF-A0A4U5LXI3-F1
#
_entry.id   AF-A0A4U5LXI3-F1
#
_cell.length_a   1.000
_cell.length_b   1.000
_cell.length_c   1.000
_cell.angle_alpha   90.00
_cell.angle_beta   90.00
_cell.angle_gamma   90.00
#
_symmetry.space_group_name_H-M   'P 1'
#
loop_
_entity.id
_entity.type
_entity.pdbx_description
1 polymer ?
#
loop_
_entity_poly.entity_id
_entity_poly.type
_entity_poly.pdbx_seq_one_letter_code
_entity_poly.pdbx_strand_id
1 'polypeptide(L)'
;MDKYDALRAKMKKKTKNKELKKTREEAISRQSDVAVEAIRKTLEAVYKVRKIKDEERMKSKQLVRASNARTYRQVVAAERLFQAAFSVEKVKYIDVFGLFDTVHELGYIEDAKPYLVEALKFKIRNEGFNAALVSYKVQLKHDRTTVGLHLLFREAVKNWSESRITFENRLRTVIKLASSLDGPFDIFGELIVAMVLEGRLAEAQVLFKKLSIPGNHFCMPLSRLSNEPENLEAVEKFAELIDSCILAERRKKSKGKAEAEPKVSADDEATARSVGFLVKDWHTTRKKYSTQKVKRYKVNDEKLDKLYNVMLRVWADLAVNSNNKESMRKLKKWIDTNQISLSEKLAERINRFLQN
;
A
#
# COMPACT_ATOMS: atom_id res chain seq x y z
N MET A 1 62.34 22.79 12.46
CA MET A 1 61.29 21.74 12.37
C MET A 1 61.14 21.35 10.92
N ASP A 2 61.50 20.11 10.64
CA ASP A 2 61.97 19.70 9.32
C ASP A 2 60.81 19.32 8.38
N LYS A 3 60.81 19.85 7.15
CA LYS A 3 59.80 19.54 6.12
C LYS A 3 59.74 18.03 5.84
N TYR A 4 60.84 17.31 6.10
CA TYR A 4 60.95 15.87 5.98
C TYR A 4 60.08 15.10 6.98
N ASP A 5 59.96 15.56 8.23
CA ASP A 5 59.17 14.88 9.25
C ASP A 5 57.66 14.98 8.96
N ALA A 6 57.23 16.13 8.45
CA ALA A 6 55.84 16.34 8.03
C ALA A 6 55.46 15.46 6.82
N LEU A 7 56.39 15.25 5.88
CA LEU A 7 56.19 14.37 4.72
C LEU A 7 56.11 12.90 5.15
N ARG A 8 56.98 12.48 6.08
CA ARG A 8 57.00 11.12 6.63
C ARG A 8 55.73 10.80 7.41
N ALA A 9 55.21 11.76 8.19
CA ALA A 9 53.94 11.63 8.89
C ALA A 9 52.74 11.52 7.93
N LYS A 10 52.71 12.31 6.85
CA LYS A 10 51.67 12.22 5.81
C LYS A 10 51.69 10.88 5.07
N MET A 11 52.87 10.36 4.74
CA MET A 11 53.00 9.04 4.12
C MET A 11 52.52 7.92 5.05
N LYS A 12 52.92 7.93 6.33
CA LYS A 12 52.43 6.96 7.33
C LYS A 12 50.91 7.01 7.49
N LYS A 13 50.31 8.20 7.52
CA LYS A 13 48.85 8.37 7.63
C LYS A 13 48.12 7.84 6.39
N LYS A 14 48.68 8.03 5.19
CA LYS A 14 48.12 7.52 3.93
C LYS A 14 48.17 6.00 3.85
N THR A 15 49.27 5.38 4.29
CA THR A 15 49.41 3.92 4.37
C THR A 15 48.42 3.33 5.38
N LYS A 16 48.32 3.92 6.57
CA LYS A 16 47.39 3.49 7.63
C LYS A 16 45.92 3.58 7.18
N ASN A 17 45.55 4.63 6.46
CA ASN A 17 44.18 4.76 5.89
C ASN A 17 43.91 3.73 4.79
N LYS A 18 44.91 3.37 3.98
CA LYS A 18 44.77 2.35 2.94
C LYS A 18 44.58 0.96 3.54
N GLU A 19 45.33 0.64 4.60
CA GLU A 19 45.16 -0.60 5.36
C GLU A 19 43.78 -0.68 6.01
N LEU A 20 43.33 0.38 6.71
CA LEU A 20 42.00 0.45 7.32
C LEU A 20 40.86 0.25 6.31
N LYS A 21 41.00 0.81 5.10
CA LYS A 21 40.01 0.63 4.04
C LYS A 21 39.95 -0.83 3.58
N LYS A 22 41.11 -1.45 3.39
CA LYS A 22 41.22 -2.88 3.03
C LYS A 22 40.62 -3.78 4.12
N THR A 23 40.88 -3.51 5.40
CA THR A 23 40.30 -4.29 6.51
C THR A 23 38.78 -4.17 6.57
N ARG A 24 38.23 -2.99 6.26
CA ARG A 24 36.79 -2.75 6.23
C ARG A 24 36.11 -3.45 5.05
N GLU A 25 36.74 -3.47 3.89
CA GLU A 25 36.27 -4.22 2.71
C GLU A 25 36.30 -5.73 2.97
N GLU A 26 37.36 -6.25 3.61
CA GLU A 26 37.45 -7.66 4.02
C GLU A 26 36.38 -8.02 5.08
N ALA A 27 36.07 -7.12 6.01
CA ALA A 27 35.01 -7.33 7.00
C ALA A 27 33.60 -7.36 6.37
N ILE A 28 33.34 -6.48 5.39
CA ILE A 28 32.08 -6.47 4.63
C ILE A 28 31.95 -7.75 3.79
N SER A 29 33.03 -8.19 3.15
CA SER A 29 33.04 -9.45 2.40
C SER A 29 32.72 -10.64 3.31
N ARG A 30 33.35 -10.72 4.49
CA ARG A 30 33.07 -11.79 5.46
C ARG A 30 31.62 -11.77 5.96
N GLN A 31 31.05 -10.59 6.16
CA GLN A 31 29.65 -10.45 6.60
C GLN A 31 28.67 -10.86 5.48
N SER A 32 29.00 -10.58 4.22
CA SER A 32 28.28 -11.07 3.04
C SER A 32 28.35 -12.59 2.93
N ASP A 33 29.54 -13.19 3.13
CA ASP A 33 29.72 -14.64 3.07
C ASP A 33 28.93 -15.36 4.16
N VAL A 34 28.86 -14.78 5.37
CA VAL A 34 28.01 -15.30 6.46
C VAL A 34 26.53 -15.24 6.10
N ALA A 35 26.06 -14.16 5.45
CA ALA A 35 24.68 -14.03 5.01
C ALA A 35 24.34 -15.04 3.89
N VAL A 36 25.24 -15.23 2.92
CA VAL A 36 25.09 -16.22 1.85
C VAL A 36 25.04 -17.64 2.43
N GLU A 37 25.90 -17.96 3.41
CA GLU A 37 25.90 -19.26 4.07
C GLU A 37 24.63 -19.49 4.91
N ALA A 38 24.09 -18.44 5.55
CA ALA A 38 22.81 -18.51 6.26
C ALA A 38 21.63 -18.78 5.29
N ILE A 39 21.63 -18.14 4.12
CA ILE A 39 20.66 -18.40 3.05
C ILE A 39 20.80 -19.85 2.53
N ARG A 40 22.03 -20.31 2.30
CA ARG A 40 22.33 -21.68 1.85
C ARG A 40 21.84 -22.73 2.85
N LYS A 41 22.12 -22.55 4.15
CA LYS A 41 21.63 -23.42 5.21
C LYS A 41 20.11 -23.41 5.33
N THR A 42 19.49 -22.25 5.12
CA THR A 42 18.02 -22.13 5.09
C THR A 42 17.44 -22.89 3.90
N LEU A 43 18.05 -22.79 2.72
CA LEU A 43 17.69 -23.57 1.53
C LEU A 43 17.86 -25.08 1.77
N GLU A 44 18.98 -25.52 2.34
CA GLU A 44 19.22 -26.94 2.67
C GLU A 44 18.21 -27.47 3.70
N ALA A 45 17.83 -26.69 4.70
CA ALA A 45 16.78 -27.04 5.65
C ALA A 45 15.42 -27.18 4.95
N VAL A 46 15.11 -26.28 4.02
CA VAL A 46 13.91 -26.35 3.16
C VAL A 46 13.94 -27.61 2.28
N TYR A 47 15.08 -27.98 1.70
CA TYR A 47 15.25 -29.22 0.93
C TYR A 47 15.09 -30.48 1.77
N LYS A 48 15.59 -30.50 3.02
CA LYS A 48 15.36 -31.63 3.95
C LYS A 48 13.89 -31.76 4.33
N VAL A 49 13.20 -30.65 4.58
CA VAL A 49 11.76 -30.63 4.84
C VAL A 49 10.96 -31.10 3.61
N ARG A 50 11.40 -30.77 2.38
CA ARG A 50 10.82 -31.26 1.13
C ARG A 50 10.83 -32.79 1.04
N LYS A 51 11.95 -33.42 1.38
CA LYS A 51 12.06 -34.90 1.39
C LYS A 51 11.08 -35.55 2.36
N ILE A 52 10.94 -34.99 3.56
CA ILE A 52 10.01 -35.48 4.59
C ILE A 52 8.54 -35.23 4.18
N LYS A 53 8.26 -34.08 3.57
CA LYS A 53 6.91 -33.69 3.17
C LYS A 53 6.43 -34.44 1.92
N ASP A 54 7.32 -34.81 1.00
CA ASP A 54 6.99 -35.66 -0.15
C ASP A 54 6.62 -37.10 0.29
N GLU A 55 7.22 -37.60 1.38
CA GLU A 55 6.84 -38.87 2.03
C GLU A 55 5.46 -38.78 2.74
N GLU A 56 5.11 -37.62 3.33
CA GLU A 56 3.80 -37.40 3.97
C GLU A 56 2.67 -37.05 2.99
N ARG A 57 2.99 -36.39 1.85
CA ARG A 57 2.01 -35.96 0.84
C ARG A 57 1.40 -37.15 0.07
N MET A 58 2.09 -38.29 0.05
CA MET A 58 1.56 -39.57 -0.43
C MET A 58 0.44 -40.14 0.47
N LYS A 59 0.25 -39.64 1.70
CA LYS A 59 -0.65 -40.25 2.68
C LYS A 59 -1.97 -39.49 2.99
N SER A 60 -2.11 -38.18 2.73
CA SER A 60 -3.24 -37.45 3.33
C SER A 60 -3.91 -36.42 2.42
N LYS A 61 -4.94 -36.88 1.68
CA LYS A 61 -5.89 -36.05 0.87
C LYS A 61 -7.12 -35.55 1.66
N GLN A 62 -7.10 -35.55 2.98
CA GLN A 62 -8.23 -35.10 3.82
C GLN A 62 -7.78 -33.99 4.78
N LEU A 63 -7.95 -32.70 4.45
CA LEU A 63 -7.94 -31.57 5.42
C LEU A 63 -8.32 -30.23 4.74
N VAL A 64 -9.59 -30.06 4.38
CA VAL A 64 -10.09 -28.88 3.64
C VAL A 64 -10.52 -27.72 4.56
N ARG A 65 -10.51 -27.87 5.89
CA ARG A 65 -10.85 -26.76 6.83
C ARG A 65 -9.64 -26.04 7.44
N ALA A 66 -8.42 -26.49 7.16
CA ALA A 66 -7.16 -25.87 7.60
C ALA A 66 -6.55 -24.91 6.55
N SER A 67 -7.15 -24.73 5.37
CA SER A 67 -6.55 -23.97 4.26
C SER A 67 -6.55 -22.45 4.50
N ASN A 68 -7.66 -21.83 4.90
CA ASN A 68 -7.79 -20.36 4.83
C ASN A 68 -6.87 -19.59 5.80
N ALA A 69 -6.61 -20.10 7.00
CA ALA A 69 -5.65 -19.49 7.93
C ALA A 69 -4.19 -19.76 7.53
N ARG A 70 -3.95 -20.87 6.82
CA ARG A 70 -2.64 -21.22 6.25
C ARG A 70 -2.31 -20.30 5.08
N THR A 71 -3.27 -20.04 4.19
CA THR A 71 -3.12 -19.15 3.02
C THR A 71 -2.77 -17.72 3.45
N TYR A 72 -3.44 -17.12 4.44
CA TYR A 72 -3.12 -15.75 4.88
C TYR A 72 -1.71 -15.63 5.49
N ARG A 73 -1.31 -16.56 6.37
CA ARG A 73 0.05 -16.57 6.94
C ARG A 73 1.12 -16.81 5.87
N GLN A 74 0.82 -17.64 4.88
CA GLN A 74 1.71 -17.89 3.74
C GLN A 74 1.87 -16.65 2.86
N VAL A 75 0.79 -15.92 2.57
CA VAL A 75 0.84 -14.66 1.81
C VAL A 75 1.72 -13.63 2.54
N VAL A 76 1.49 -13.39 3.83
CA VAL A 76 2.32 -12.44 4.62
C VAL A 76 3.77 -12.89 4.71
N ALA A 77 4.03 -14.19 4.86
CA ALA A 77 5.39 -14.72 4.85
C ALA A 77 6.08 -14.53 3.48
N ALA A 78 5.34 -14.71 2.39
CA ALA A 78 5.84 -14.49 1.04
C ALA A 78 6.12 -13.01 0.75
N GLU A 79 5.24 -12.11 1.17
CA GLU A 79 5.47 -10.66 1.10
C GLU A 79 6.78 -10.28 1.81
N ARG A 80 6.98 -10.77 3.03
CA ARG A 80 8.22 -10.55 3.81
C ARG A 80 9.45 -11.17 3.14
N LEU A 81 9.31 -12.34 2.53
CA LEU A 81 10.41 -12.99 1.79
C LEU A 81 10.84 -12.13 0.60
N PHE A 82 9.90 -11.67 -0.24
CA PHE A 82 10.24 -10.85 -1.39
C PHE A 82 10.73 -9.47 -0.98
N GLN A 83 10.14 -8.87 0.07
CA GLN A 83 10.64 -7.62 0.64
C GLN A 83 12.10 -7.77 1.10
N ALA A 84 12.43 -8.86 1.79
CA ALA A 84 13.80 -9.16 2.21
C ALA A 84 14.71 -9.38 0.99
N ALA A 85 14.28 -10.16 0.01
CA ALA A 85 15.06 -10.42 -1.20
C ALA A 85 15.39 -9.13 -1.98
N PHE A 86 14.41 -8.24 -2.17
CA PHE A 86 14.61 -6.95 -2.83
C PHE A 86 15.35 -5.92 -1.96
N SER A 87 15.54 -6.18 -0.66
CA SER A 87 16.33 -5.32 0.24
C SER A 87 17.84 -5.59 0.19
N VAL A 88 18.25 -6.71 -0.41
CA VAL A 88 19.67 -7.09 -0.51
C VAL A 88 20.41 -6.14 -1.46
N GLU A 89 21.56 -5.63 -1.00
CA GLU A 89 22.39 -4.72 -1.78
C GLU A 89 22.85 -5.39 -3.09
N LYS A 90 22.71 -4.70 -4.23
CA LYS A 90 23.05 -5.17 -5.58
C LYS A 90 22.25 -6.37 -6.11
N VAL A 91 21.13 -6.74 -5.48
CA VAL A 91 20.25 -7.77 -6.03
C VAL A 91 19.73 -7.37 -7.41
N LYS A 92 19.75 -8.28 -8.38
CA LYS A 92 19.15 -8.04 -9.68
C LYS A 92 17.71 -8.55 -9.68
N TYR A 93 16.87 -7.88 -10.47
CA TYR A 93 15.47 -8.27 -10.66
C TYR A 93 15.31 -9.74 -11.04
N ILE A 94 16.20 -10.25 -11.91
CA ILE A 94 16.18 -11.64 -12.39
C ILE A 94 16.42 -12.66 -11.27
N ASP A 95 17.23 -12.31 -10.27
CA ASP A 95 17.54 -13.21 -9.15
C ASP A 95 16.30 -13.43 -8.27
N VAL A 96 15.52 -12.37 -8.05
CA VAL A 96 14.28 -12.45 -7.27
C VAL A 96 13.14 -13.08 -8.08
N PHE A 97 13.15 -12.94 -9.41
CA PHE A 97 12.23 -13.68 -10.28
C PHE A 97 12.47 -15.20 -10.20
N GLY A 98 13.73 -15.66 -10.23
CA GLY A 98 14.05 -17.07 -10.03
C GLY A 98 13.63 -17.60 -8.64
N LEU A 99 13.71 -16.76 -7.61
CA LEU A 99 13.15 -17.08 -6.30
C LEU A 99 11.62 -17.24 -6.36
N PHE A 100 10.92 -16.35 -7.05
CA PHE A 100 9.46 -16.45 -7.25
C PHE A 100 9.07 -17.78 -7.90
N ASP A 101 9.70 -18.14 -9.03
CA ASP A 101 9.42 -19.41 -9.72
C ASP A 101 9.60 -20.59 -8.78
N THR A 102 10.71 -20.59 -8.03
CA THR A 102 11.02 -21.66 -7.07
C THR A 102 9.94 -21.79 -5.98
N VAL A 103 9.53 -20.70 -5.34
CA VAL A 103 8.54 -20.78 -4.24
C VAL A 103 7.12 -21.06 -4.75
N HIS A 104 6.81 -20.66 -5.98
CA HIS A 104 5.56 -20.96 -6.65
C HIS A 104 5.49 -22.45 -7.04
N GLU A 105 6.53 -23.01 -7.66
CA GLU A 105 6.62 -24.43 -8.00
C GLU A 105 6.54 -25.35 -6.77
N LEU A 106 7.13 -24.92 -5.66
CA LEU A 106 7.07 -25.65 -4.38
C LEU A 106 5.71 -25.52 -3.68
N GLY A 107 4.79 -24.70 -4.21
CA GLY A 107 3.45 -24.49 -3.66
C GLY A 107 3.43 -23.72 -2.33
N TYR A 108 4.43 -22.88 -2.08
CA TYR A 108 4.42 -21.97 -0.92
C TYR A 108 3.55 -20.74 -1.14
N ILE A 109 3.40 -20.32 -2.40
CA ILE A 109 2.49 -19.27 -2.85
C ILE A 109 1.59 -19.79 -3.95
N GLU A 110 0.35 -19.30 -3.98
CA GLU A 110 -0.68 -19.71 -4.95
C GLU A 110 -0.71 -18.80 -6.17
N ASP A 111 -0.19 -17.57 -6.05
CA ASP A 111 -0.16 -16.59 -7.13
C ASP A 111 1.05 -15.66 -7.05
N ALA A 112 1.24 -14.87 -8.11
CA ALA A 112 2.34 -13.93 -8.22
C ALA A 112 2.16 -12.64 -7.42
N LYS A 113 1.02 -12.41 -6.75
CA LYS A 113 0.69 -11.08 -6.19
C LYS A 113 1.75 -10.56 -5.21
N PRO A 114 2.24 -11.35 -4.24
CA PRO A 114 3.26 -10.88 -3.30
C PRO A 114 4.55 -10.45 -4.01
N TYR A 115 4.97 -11.21 -5.03
CA TYR A 115 6.13 -10.89 -5.84
C TYR A 115 5.93 -9.59 -6.63
N LEU A 116 4.81 -9.46 -7.33
CA LEU A 116 4.53 -8.34 -8.23
C LEU A 116 4.50 -7.00 -7.50
N VAL A 117 3.95 -6.96 -6.28
CA VAL A 117 3.93 -5.75 -5.44
C VAL A 117 5.35 -5.33 -5.06
N GLU A 118 6.15 -6.24 -4.52
CA GLU A 118 7.51 -5.92 -4.06
C GLU A 118 8.46 -5.63 -5.23
N ALA A 119 8.30 -6.33 -6.35
CA ALA A 119 9.01 -6.06 -7.60
C ALA A 119 8.75 -4.65 -8.12
N LEU A 120 7.49 -4.18 -8.05
CA LEU A 120 7.13 -2.82 -8.46
C LEU A 120 7.69 -1.76 -7.49
N LYS A 121 7.63 -2.00 -6.16
CA LYS A 121 8.27 -1.13 -5.16
C LYS A 121 9.77 -0.99 -5.44
N PHE A 122 10.44 -2.10 -5.72
CA PHE A 122 11.86 -2.11 -6.07
C PHE A 122 12.15 -1.28 -7.32
N LYS A 123 11.37 -1.46 -8.39
CA LYS A 123 11.53 -0.68 -9.63
C LYS A 123 11.30 0.81 -9.44
N ILE A 124 10.25 1.19 -8.70
CA ILE A 124 9.99 2.61 -8.39
C ILE A 124 11.19 3.22 -7.66
N ARG A 125 11.72 2.52 -6.65
CA ARG A 125 12.83 3.01 -5.82
C ARG A 125 14.15 3.15 -6.58
N ASN A 126 14.46 2.21 -7.47
CA ASN A 126 15.78 2.13 -8.12
C ASN A 126 15.81 2.71 -9.54
N GLU A 127 14.71 2.63 -10.28
CA GLU A 127 14.63 3.01 -11.70
C GLU A 127 13.66 4.19 -11.94
N GLY A 128 12.85 4.56 -10.94
CA GLY A 128 11.89 5.66 -11.01
C GLY A 128 10.57 5.30 -11.71
N PHE A 129 9.64 6.27 -11.70
CA PHE A 129 8.25 6.08 -12.15
C PHE A 129 8.13 5.56 -13.60
N ASN A 130 8.87 6.14 -14.55
CA ASN A 130 8.69 5.80 -15.96
C ASN A 130 9.12 4.35 -16.27
N ALA A 131 10.23 3.90 -15.70
CA ALA A 131 10.70 2.52 -15.86
C ALA A 131 9.75 1.53 -15.18
N ALA A 132 9.29 1.84 -13.97
CA ALA A 132 8.26 1.08 -13.26
C ALA A 132 6.96 0.96 -14.08
N LEU A 133 6.50 2.06 -14.69
CA LEU A 133 5.31 2.08 -15.52
C LEU A 133 5.45 1.21 -16.78
N VAL A 134 6.62 1.21 -17.43
CA VAL A 134 6.88 0.35 -18.60
C VAL A 134 6.83 -1.12 -18.18
N SER A 135 7.50 -1.48 -17.09
CA SER A 135 7.46 -2.84 -16.54
C SER A 135 6.03 -3.27 -16.20
N TYR A 136 5.27 -2.39 -15.55
CA TYR A 136 3.89 -2.66 -15.17
C TYR A 136 2.97 -2.84 -16.38
N LYS A 137 3.19 -2.11 -17.48
CA LYS A 137 2.43 -2.31 -18.73
C LYS A 137 2.66 -3.69 -19.33
N VAL A 138 3.89 -4.22 -19.25
CA VAL A 138 4.21 -5.58 -19.73
C VAL A 138 3.49 -6.61 -18.86
N GLN A 139 3.61 -6.45 -17.54
CA GLN A 139 2.95 -7.30 -16.55
C GLN A 139 1.42 -7.31 -16.72
N LEU A 140 0.80 -6.15 -16.87
CA LEU A 140 -0.66 -6.02 -17.08
C LEU A 140 -1.13 -6.80 -18.31
N LYS A 141 -0.35 -6.80 -19.40
CA LYS A 141 -0.70 -7.54 -20.62
C LYS A 141 -0.61 -9.05 -20.42
N HIS A 142 0.39 -9.52 -19.68
CA HIS A 142 0.63 -10.93 -19.44
C HIS A 142 -0.33 -11.51 -18.40
N ASP A 143 -0.41 -10.89 -17.22
CA ASP A 143 -1.12 -11.41 -16.05
C ASP A 143 -2.57 -10.94 -15.96
N ARG A 144 -2.96 -9.95 -16.77
CA ARG A 144 -4.29 -9.30 -16.74
C ARG A 144 -4.73 -8.92 -15.32
N THR A 145 -3.81 -8.32 -14.56
CA THR A 145 -4.00 -7.99 -13.14
C THR A 145 -3.71 -6.53 -12.83
N THR A 146 -4.48 -5.92 -11.92
CA THR A 146 -4.26 -4.56 -11.42
C THR A 146 -3.49 -4.51 -10.09
N VAL A 147 -2.91 -5.65 -9.70
CA VAL A 147 -2.06 -5.77 -8.51
C VAL A 147 -0.84 -4.85 -8.62
N GLY A 148 -0.65 -3.98 -7.63
CA GLY A 148 0.42 -2.98 -7.62
C GLY A 148 0.02 -1.61 -8.16
N LEU A 149 -1.16 -1.45 -8.79
CA LEU A 149 -1.62 -0.17 -9.34
C LEU A 149 -1.59 0.98 -8.32
N HIS A 150 -2.00 0.70 -7.08
CA HIS A 150 -1.97 1.62 -5.95
C HIS A 150 -0.58 2.25 -5.72
N LEU A 151 0.51 1.54 -6.00
CA LEU A 151 1.88 2.06 -5.89
C LEU A 151 2.18 3.10 -6.97
N LEU A 152 1.69 2.89 -8.20
CA LEU A 152 1.82 3.87 -9.27
C LEU A 152 1.00 5.12 -8.99
N PHE A 153 -0.19 4.98 -8.40
CA PHE A 153 -0.96 6.14 -7.95
C PHE A 153 -0.23 6.93 -6.87
N ARG A 154 0.27 6.24 -5.84
CA ARG A 154 1.04 6.86 -4.76
C ARG A 154 2.25 7.63 -5.31
N GLU A 155 3.05 7.02 -6.17
CA GLU A 155 4.22 7.66 -6.76
C GLU A 155 3.85 8.80 -7.73
N ALA A 156 2.71 8.71 -8.42
CA ALA A 156 2.22 9.81 -9.26
C ALA A 156 1.77 11.02 -8.43
N VAL A 157 1.16 10.79 -7.26
CA VAL A 157 0.70 11.85 -6.35
C VAL A 157 1.86 12.45 -5.55
N LYS A 158 2.89 11.68 -5.22
CA LYS A 158 4.06 12.18 -4.47
C LYS A 158 4.66 13.46 -5.09
N ASN A 159 4.69 13.54 -6.42
CA ASN A 159 5.27 14.67 -7.17
C ASN A 159 4.25 15.79 -7.47
N TRP A 160 3.12 15.84 -6.76
CA TRP A 160 2.04 16.81 -6.96
C TRP A 160 2.50 18.28 -6.87
N SER A 161 3.43 18.57 -5.96
CA SER A 161 3.96 19.92 -5.75
C SER A 161 5.12 20.30 -6.68
N GLU A 162 5.74 19.33 -7.36
CA GLU A 162 6.94 19.58 -8.16
C GLU A 162 6.61 20.12 -9.56
N SER A 163 5.63 19.51 -10.23
CA SER A 163 5.28 19.89 -11.60
C SER A 163 3.87 19.44 -11.94
N ARG A 164 3.00 20.42 -12.19
CA ARG A 164 1.60 20.18 -12.56
C ARG A 164 1.48 19.29 -13.79
N ILE A 165 2.22 19.63 -14.84
CA ILE A 165 2.23 18.87 -16.10
C ILE A 165 2.66 17.42 -15.85
N THR A 166 3.68 17.22 -15.01
CA THR A 166 4.22 15.89 -14.73
C THR A 166 3.23 15.03 -13.98
N PHE A 167 2.70 15.48 -12.85
CA PHE A 167 1.78 14.65 -12.06
C PHE A 167 0.46 14.40 -12.81
N GLU A 168 -0.09 15.40 -13.51
CA GLU A 168 -1.32 15.23 -14.31
C GLU A 168 -1.12 14.16 -15.39
N ASN A 169 -0.01 14.22 -16.13
CA ASN A 169 0.29 13.24 -17.18
C ASN A 169 0.50 11.82 -16.61
N ARG A 170 1.18 11.70 -15.47
CA ARG A 170 1.35 10.41 -14.78
C ARG A 170 0.00 9.84 -14.37
N LEU A 171 -0.85 10.61 -13.69
CA LEU A 171 -2.17 10.16 -13.25
C LEU A 171 -3.07 9.76 -14.43
N ARG A 172 -3.14 10.57 -15.48
CA ARG A 172 -3.90 10.23 -16.71
C ARG A 172 -3.44 8.91 -17.32
N THR A 173 -2.13 8.68 -17.34
CA THR A 173 -1.55 7.45 -17.88
C THR A 173 -1.91 6.23 -17.04
N VAL A 174 -1.83 6.34 -15.71
CA VAL A 174 -2.20 5.26 -14.78
C VAL A 174 -3.70 4.97 -14.85
N ILE A 175 -4.56 6.00 -14.89
CA ILE A 175 -6.02 5.84 -15.05
C ILE A 175 -6.37 5.15 -16.36
N LYS A 176 -5.78 5.59 -17.48
CA LYS A 176 -6.00 4.98 -18.79
C LYS A 176 -5.59 3.51 -18.81
N LEU A 177 -4.49 3.19 -18.13
CA LEU A 177 -3.99 1.83 -18.03
C LEU A 177 -4.94 0.94 -17.22
N ALA A 178 -5.39 1.41 -16.06
CA ALA A 178 -6.30 0.68 -15.17
C ALA A 178 -7.70 0.47 -15.77
N SER A 179 -8.16 1.41 -16.59
CA SER A 179 -9.48 1.36 -17.26
C SER A 179 -9.64 0.14 -18.18
N SER A 180 -8.55 -0.53 -18.54
CA SER A 180 -8.61 -1.77 -19.34
C SER A 180 -9.14 -2.99 -18.58
N LEU A 181 -9.08 -2.97 -17.24
CA LEU A 181 -9.45 -4.11 -16.39
C LEU A 181 -10.47 -3.73 -15.31
N ASP A 182 -10.34 -2.55 -14.70
CA ASP A 182 -11.14 -2.15 -13.55
C ASP A 182 -12.21 -1.11 -13.92
N GLY A 183 -13.27 -1.10 -13.11
CA GLY A 183 -14.32 -0.09 -13.18
C GLY A 183 -13.84 1.27 -12.67
N PRO A 184 -14.45 2.37 -13.13
CA PRO A 184 -14.03 3.72 -12.73
C PRO A 184 -14.12 3.93 -11.20
N PHE A 185 -15.09 3.32 -10.51
CA PHE A 185 -15.19 3.45 -9.06
C PHE A 185 -13.99 2.84 -8.32
N ASP A 186 -13.48 1.69 -8.75
CA ASP A 186 -12.32 1.03 -8.14
C ASP A 186 -11.06 1.88 -8.37
N ILE A 187 -10.85 2.35 -9.59
CA ILE A 187 -9.70 3.19 -9.98
C ILE A 187 -9.63 4.47 -9.15
N PHE A 188 -10.76 5.18 -9.01
CA PHE A 188 -10.78 6.41 -8.25
C PHE A 188 -10.82 6.18 -6.73
N GLY A 189 -11.31 5.03 -6.27
CA GLY A 189 -11.18 4.59 -4.88
C GLY A 189 -9.71 4.44 -4.48
N GLU A 190 -8.90 3.80 -5.33
CA GLU A 190 -7.45 3.68 -5.15
C GLU A 190 -6.77 5.05 -5.13
N LEU A 191 -7.09 5.91 -6.10
CA LEU A 191 -6.50 7.24 -6.21
C LEU A 191 -6.78 8.10 -4.97
N ILE A 192 -8.01 8.11 -4.46
CA ILE A 192 -8.35 8.89 -3.26
C ILE A 192 -7.56 8.41 -2.04
N VAL A 193 -7.40 7.10 -1.86
CA VAL A 193 -6.58 6.57 -0.76
C VAL A 193 -5.10 6.94 -0.94
N ALA A 194 -4.58 6.85 -2.17
CA ALA A 194 -3.22 7.32 -2.48
C ALA A 194 -3.03 8.82 -2.19
N MET A 195 -4.04 9.64 -2.46
CA MET A 195 -4.02 11.07 -2.14
C MET A 195 -3.98 11.33 -0.64
N VAL A 196 -4.74 10.57 0.16
CA VAL A 196 -4.71 10.68 1.62
C VAL A 196 -3.34 10.25 2.17
N LEU A 197 -2.76 9.16 1.65
CA LEU A 197 -1.41 8.70 2.03
C LEU A 197 -0.32 9.74 1.76
N GLU A 198 -0.44 10.49 0.67
CA GLU A 198 0.51 11.53 0.27
C GLU A 198 0.12 12.94 0.80
N GLY A 199 -0.76 13.01 1.80
CA GLY A 199 -1.11 14.26 2.49
C GLY A 199 -2.01 15.23 1.71
N ARG A 200 -2.61 14.80 0.59
CA ARG A 200 -3.51 15.60 -0.26
C ARG A 200 -4.97 15.46 0.16
N LEU A 201 -5.23 15.71 1.45
CA LEU A 201 -6.56 15.49 2.04
C LEU A 201 -7.62 16.41 1.44
N ALA A 202 -7.30 17.68 1.21
CA ALA A 202 -8.24 18.65 0.63
C ALA A 202 -8.65 18.27 -0.79
N GLU A 203 -7.68 17.92 -1.64
CA GLU A 203 -7.93 17.45 -3.01
C GLU A 203 -8.72 16.13 -3.03
N ALA A 204 -8.36 15.18 -2.15
CA ALA A 204 -9.09 13.93 -1.99
C ALA A 204 -10.56 14.16 -1.60
N GLN A 205 -10.82 15.11 -0.71
CA GLN A 205 -12.17 15.49 -0.27
C GLN A 205 -13.00 16.07 -1.40
N VAL A 206 -12.43 16.99 -2.18
CA VAL A 206 -13.12 17.57 -3.35
C VAL A 206 -13.46 16.47 -4.36
N LEU A 207 -12.52 15.56 -4.62
CA LEU A 207 -12.74 14.48 -5.57
C LEU A 207 -13.82 13.53 -5.06
N PHE A 208 -13.75 13.09 -3.80
CA PHE A 208 -14.74 12.18 -3.23
C PHE A 208 -16.16 12.76 -3.32
N LYS A 209 -16.37 14.02 -2.88
CA LYS A 209 -17.67 14.70 -2.96
C LYS A 209 -18.21 14.75 -4.39
N LYS A 210 -17.36 15.09 -5.37
CA LYS A 210 -17.77 15.23 -6.77
C LYS A 210 -18.05 13.90 -7.47
N LEU A 211 -17.32 12.84 -7.10
CA LEU A 211 -17.44 11.55 -7.77
C LEU A 211 -18.53 10.64 -7.18
N SER A 212 -18.92 10.88 -5.92
CA SER A 212 -19.92 10.08 -5.19
C SER A 212 -19.63 8.58 -5.24
N ILE A 213 -18.38 8.20 -4.94
CA ILE A 213 -17.91 6.81 -5.01
C ILE A 213 -18.54 5.98 -3.88
N PRO A 214 -19.14 4.81 -4.15
CA PRO A 214 -19.68 3.95 -3.12
C PRO A 214 -18.61 3.42 -2.15
N GLY A 215 -18.97 3.34 -0.86
CA GLY A 215 -18.05 2.96 0.23
C GLY A 215 -17.29 1.63 0.02
N ASN A 216 -17.91 0.65 -0.64
CA ASN A 216 -17.31 -0.66 -0.89
C ASN A 216 -16.02 -0.59 -1.73
N HIS A 217 -15.86 0.43 -2.58
CA HIS A 217 -14.67 0.59 -3.42
C HIS A 217 -13.43 1.05 -2.65
N PHE A 218 -13.58 1.43 -1.38
CA PHE A 218 -12.45 1.76 -0.50
C PHE A 218 -12.00 0.58 0.38
N CYS A 219 -12.77 -0.52 0.43
CA CYS A 219 -12.47 -1.67 1.30
C CYS A 219 -11.11 -2.31 0.98
N MET A 220 -10.83 -2.51 -0.30
CA MET A 220 -9.58 -3.15 -0.74
C MET A 220 -8.36 -2.20 -0.61
N PRO A 221 -8.45 -0.91 -0.99
CA PRO A 221 -7.50 0.15 -0.60
C PRO A 221 -7.14 0.16 0.89
N LEU A 222 -8.13 0.27 1.77
CA LEU A 222 -7.87 0.36 3.21
C LEU A 222 -7.31 -0.94 3.79
N SER A 223 -7.79 -2.10 3.33
CA SER A 223 -7.30 -3.39 3.84
C SER A 223 -5.79 -3.57 3.64
N ARG A 224 -5.24 -3.07 2.54
CA ARG A 224 -3.80 -3.14 2.25
C ARG A 224 -2.93 -2.34 3.23
N LEU A 225 -3.51 -1.34 3.91
CA LEU A 225 -2.75 -0.49 4.82
C LEU A 225 -2.43 -1.16 6.16
N SER A 226 -3.13 -2.24 6.52
CA SER A 226 -3.10 -2.88 7.85
C SER A 226 -1.72 -3.36 8.33
N ASN A 227 -0.76 -3.56 7.43
CA ASN A 227 0.53 -4.17 7.75
C ASN A 227 1.66 -3.15 8.00
N GLU A 228 1.43 -1.86 7.73
CA GLU A 228 2.46 -0.82 7.73
C GLU A 228 2.09 0.27 8.76
N PRO A 229 2.73 0.30 9.95
CA PRO A 229 2.39 1.23 11.04
C PRO A 229 2.38 2.72 10.64
N GLU A 230 3.22 3.09 9.66
CA GLU A 230 3.30 4.43 9.08
C GLU A 230 1.97 4.92 8.46
N ASN A 231 1.07 3.98 8.09
CA ASN A 231 -0.22 4.33 7.49
C ASN A 231 -1.28 4.72 8.51
N LEU A 232 -0.98 4.66 9.82
CA LEU A 232 -1.97 4.95 10.87
C LEU A 232 -2.58 6.35 10.71
N GLU A 233 -1.75 7.38 10.56
CA GLU A 233 -2.20 8.76 10.40
C GLU A 233 -3.10 8.93 9.16
N ALA A 234 -2.76 8.27 8.06
CA ALA A 234 -3.57 8.30 6.85
C ALA A 234 -4.94 7.64 7.06
N VAL A 235 -5.03 6.57 7.85
CA VAL A 235 -6.30 5.94 8.21
C VAL A 235 -7.14 6.86 9.10
N GLU A 236 -6.54 7.58 10.05
CA GLU A 236 -7.26 8.60 10.85
C GLU A 236 -7.83 9.71 9.94
N LYS A 237 -7.01 10.25 9.03
CA LYS A 237 -7.44 11.27 8.06
C LYS A 237 -8.52 10.75 7.11
N PHE A 238 -8.48 9.46 6.75
CA PHE A 238 -9.53 8.85 5.94
C PHE A 238 -10.88 8.81 6.68
N ALA A 239 -10.88 8.66 8.00
CA ALA A 239 -12.11 8.73 8.79
C ALA A 239 -12.73 10.14 8.76
N GLU A 240 -11.90 11.19 8.83
CA GLU A 240 -12.34 12.59 8.64
C GLU A 240 -12.95 12.81 7.24
N LEU A 241 -12.38 12.13 6.23
CA LEU A 241 -12.89 12.15 4.87
C LEU A 241 -14.30 11.52 4.80
N ILE A 242 -14.52 10.39 5.48
CA ILE A 242 -15.84 9.75 5.58
C ILE A 242 -16.85 10.67 6.29
N ASP A 243 -16.45 11.29 7.39
CA ASP A 243 -17.30 12.23 8.13
C ASP A 243 -17.77 13.38 7.24
N SER A 244 -16.83 13.97 6.50
CA SER A 244 -17.08 15.16 5.70
C SER A 244 -17.71 14.90 4.33
N CYS A 245 -17.64 13.66 3.81
CA CYS A 245 -18.19 13.30 2.50
C CYS A 245 -19.45 12.44 2.62
N ILE A 246 -19.39 11.31 3.32
CA ILE A 246 -20.51 10.36 3.37
C ILE A 246 -21.51 10.76 4.46
N LEU A 247 -21.03 10.98 5.68
CA LEU A 247 -21.91 11.21 6.82
C LEU A 247 -22.53 12.61 6.81
N ALA A 248 -21.78 13.63 6.37
CA ALA A 248 -22.33 14.96 6.12
C ALA A 248 -23.49 14.93 5.11
N GLU A 249 -23.38 14.16 4.02
CA GLU A 249 -24.47 14.00 3.05
C GLU A 249 -25.68 13.27 3.67
N ARG A 250 -25.45 12.26 4.51
CA ARG A 250 -26.52 11.55 5.24
C ARG A 250 -27.28 12.49 6.17
N ARG A 251 -26.57 13.31 6.95
CA ARG A 251 -27.15 14.30 7.87
C ARG A 251 -27.92 15.40 7.14
N LYS A 252 -27.43 15.87 6.00
CA LYS A 252 -28.13 16.86 5.15
C LYS A 252 -29.45 16.32 4.59
N LYS A 253 -29.49 15.04 4.23
CA LYS A 253 -30.74 14.39 3.75
C LYS A 253 -31.77 14.21 4.86
N SER A 254 -31.34 13.95 6.10
CA SER A 254 -32.26 13.81 7.24
C SER A 254 -32.80 15.13 7.77
N LYS A 255 -32.08 16.25 7.63
CA LYS A 255 -32.48 17.55 8.18
C LYS A 255 -33.21 18.50 7.21
N GLY A 256 -33.46 18.09 5.97
CA GLY A 256 -34.07 18.98 4.96
C GLY A 256 -33.10 20.04 4.44
N LYS A 257 -33.25 20.43 3.17
CA LYS A 257 -32.38 21.37 2.43
C LYS A 257 -32.51 22.84 2.92
N ALA A 258 -32.18 23.15 4.18
CA ALA A 258 -32.28 24.52 4.70
C ALA A 258 -30.95 25.18 5.06
N GLU A 259 -29.80 24.51 4.88
CA GLU A 259 -28.50 25.17 5.07
C GLU A 259 -27.95 25.61 3.72
N ALA A 260 -27.96 26.93 3.51
CA ALA A 260 -27.29 27.60 2.41
C ALA A 260 -25.85 27.10 2.29
N GLU A 261 -25.42 26.80 1.06
CA GLU A 261 -24.03 26.42 0.79
C GLU A 261 -23.12 27.55 1.29
N PRO A 262 -22.15 27.25 2.19
CA PRO A 262 -21.21 28.26 2.64
C PRO A 262 -20.47 28.82 1.43
N LYS A 263 -20.22 30.14 1.41
CA LYS A 263 -19.41 30.80 0.38
C LYS A 263 -18.08 30.05 0.25
N VAL A 264 -17.84 29.49 -0.94
CA VAL A 264 -16.62 28.75 -1.28
C VAL A 264 -15.43 29.70 -1.11
N SER A 265 -14.47 29.32 -0.27
CA SER A 265 -13.27 30.14 -0.08
C SER A 265 -12.39 30.10 -1.34
N ALA A 266 -11.49 31.08 -1.51
CA ALA A 266 -10.56 31.10 -2.63
C ALA A 266 -9.64 29.85 -2.65
N ASP A 267 -9.30 29.32 -1.47
CA ASP A 267 -8.51 28.10 -1.29
C ASP A 267 -9.28 26.84 -1.72
N ASP A 268 -10.60 26.79 -1.44
CA ASP A 268 -11.46 25.71 -1.93
C ASP A 268 -11.55 25.71 -3.46
N GLU A 269 -11.55 26.89 -4.08
CA GLU A 269 -11.58 27.03 -5.53
C GLU A 269 -10.27 26.62 -6.18
N ALA A 270 -9.12 27.00 -5.60
CA ALA A 270 -7.80 26.56 -6.05
C ALA A 270 -7.64 25.03 -5.97
N THR A 271 -8.07 24.44 -4.84
CA THR A 271 -8.12 22.99 -4.62
C THR A 271 -9.04 22.32 -5.64
N ALA A 272 -10.20 22.90 -5.94
CA ALA A 272 -11.11 22.36 -6.95
C ALA A 272 -10.54 22.41 -8.38
N ARG A 273 -9.73 23.43 -8.69
CA ARG A 273 -9.04 23.56 -9.98
C ARG A 273 -7.87 22.57 -10.12
N SER A 274 -7.19 22.20 -9.02
CA SER A 274 -6.06 21.26 -9.06
C SER A 274 -6.51 19.85 -9.43
N VAL A 275 -7.70 19.42 -8.97
CA VAL A 275 -8.31 18.12 -9.33
C VAL A 275 -9.30 18.20 -10.49
N GLY A 276 -9.51 19.38 -11.08
CA GLY A 276 -10.55 19.61 -12.08
C GLY A 276 -10.41 18.70 -13.32
N PHE A 277 -9.18 18.35 -13.68
CA PHE A 277 -8.90 17.44 -14.79
C PHE A 277 -9.38 15.99 -14.51
N LEU A 278 -9.24 15.51 -13.27
CA LEU A 278 -9.69 14.19 -12.85
C LEU A 278 -11.22 14.07 -12.91
N VAL A 279 -11.94 15.14 -12.56
CA VAL A 279 -13.40 15.19 -12.65
C VAL A 279 -13.86 15.14 -14.11
N LYS A 280 -13.17 15.82 -15.02
CA LYS A 280 -13.44 15.75 -16.47
C LYS A 280 -13.20 14.33 -17.00
N ASP A 281 -12.08 13.72 -16.61
CA ASP A 281 -11.72 12.36 -17.02
C ASP A 281 -12.71 11.32 -16.47
N TRP A 282 -13.16 11.50 -15.23
CA TRP A 282 -14.23 10.71 -14.63
C TRP A 282 -15.49 10.73 -15.48
N HIS A 283 -15.99 11.90 -15.83
CA HIS A 283 -17.22 12.01 -16.62
C HIS A 283 -17.08 11.37 -18.01
N THR A 284 -15.92 11.52 -18.63
CA THR A 284 -15.61 10.91 -19.93
C THR A 284 -15.55 9.39 -19.83
N THR A 285 -14.87 8.87 -18.81
CA THR A 285 -14.72 7.44 -18.58
C THR A 285 -16.06 6.84 -18.22
N ARG A 286 -16.77 7.38 -17.21
CA ARG A 286 -18.08 6.90 -16.77
C ARG A 286 -19.10 6.85 -17.91
N LYS A 287 -19.14 7.83 -18.82
CA LYS A 287 -20.05 7.79 -19.98
C LYS A 287 -19.81 6.57 -20.89
N LYS A 288 -18.55 6.13 -21.04
CA LYS A 288 -18.22 4.93 -21.83
C LYS A 288 -18.73 3.64 -21.18
N TYR A 289 -18.79 3.57 -19.85
CA TYR A 289 -19.23 2.38 -19.11
C TYR A 289 -20.71 2.42 -18.70
N SER A 290 -21.42 3.54 -18.94
CA SER A 290 -22.75 3.78 -18.39
C SER A 290 -23.80 3.87 -19.49
N THR A 291 -24.45 2.76 -19.83
CA THR A 291 -25.73 2.73 -20.58
C THR A 291 -26.93 3.08 -19.69
N GLN A 292 -26.78 3.12 -18.37
CA GLN A 292 -27.86 3.43 -17.44
C GLN A 292 -27.72 4.81 -16.81
N LYS A 293 -28.83 5.56 -16.75
CA LYS A 293 -28.96 6.78 -15.93
C LYS A 293 -28.83 6.40 -14.45
N VAL A 294 -27.61 6.39 -13.93
CA VAL A 294 -27.37 6.22 -12.49
C VAL A 294 -27.94 7.43 -11.77
N LYS A 295 -29.14 7.27 -11.18
CA LYS A 295 -29.76 8.25 -10.29
C LYS A 295 -28.78 8.62 -9.18
N ARG A 296 -28.73 9.91 -8.82
CA ARG A 296 -27.86 10.43 -7.75
C ARG A 296 -27.96 9.57 -6.48
N TYR A 297 -26.78 9.27 -5.94
CA TYR A 297 -26.46 8.48 -4.75
C TYR A 297 -27.60 8.36 -3.70
N LYS A 298 -28.21 7.19 -3.57
CA LYS A 298 -28.85 6.74 -2.32
C LYS A 298 -27.75 6.05 -1.51
N VAL A 299 -27.45 6.56 -0.32
CA VAL A 299 -26.49 5.92 0.60
C VAL A 299 -26.97 4.48 0.76
N ASN A 300 -26.13 3.52 0.36
CA ASN A 300 -26.42 2.10 0.54
C ASN A 300 -25.79 1.71 1.87
N ASP A 301 -26.61 1.56 2.90
CA ASP A 301 -26.17 1.33 4.28
C ASP A 301 -25.33 0.05 4.39
N GLU A 302 -25.66 -1.02 3.67
CA GLU A 302 -24.85 -2.26 3.67
C GLU A 302 -23.43 -2.05 3.13
N LYS A 303 -23.28 -1.23 2.08
CA LYS A 303 -21.96 -0.89 1.51
C LYS A 303 -21.15 -0.01 2.45
N LEU A 304 -21.83 0.82 3.24
CA LEU A 304 -21.21 1.67 4.25
C LEU A 304 -20.77 0.86 5.47
N ASP A 305 -21.58 -0.11 5.91
CA ASP A 305 -21.22 -1.03 6.99
C ASP A 305 -20.01 -1.89 6.63
N LYS A 306 -19.89 -2.34 5.36
CA LYS A 306 -18.68 -3.01 4.87
C LYS A 306 -17.44 -2.13 4.99
N LEU A 307 -17.56 -0.85 4.61
CA LEU A 307 -16.47 0.12 4.75
C LEU A 307 -16.08 0.31 6.21
N TYR A 308 -17.06 0.50 7.10
CA TYR A 308 -16.79 0.65 8.53
C TYR A 308 -16.08 -0.57 9.10
N ASN A 309 -16.58 -1.78 8.85
CA ASN A 309 -15.96 -3.00 9.36
C ASN A 309 -14.48 -3.13 8.93
N VAL A 310 -14.18 -2.82 7.67
CA VAL A 310 -12.80 -2.82 7.18
C VAL A 310 -11.97 -1.73 7.85
N MET A 311 -12.47 -0.50 7.87
CA MET A 311 -11.72 0.65 8.38
C MET A 311 -11.44 0.52 9.89
N LEU A 312 -12.44 0.15 10.68
CA LEU A 312 -12.30 -0.05 12.12
C LEU A 312 -11.28 -1.15 12.44
N ARG A 313 -11.32 -2.25 11.69
CA ARG A 313 -10.33 -3.34 11.83
C ARG A 313 -8.92 -2.84 11.50
N VAL A 314 -8.73 -2.20 10.36
CA VAL A 314 -7.42 -1.69 9.90
C VAL A 314 -6.86 -0.67 10.89
N TRP A 315 -7.67 0.27 11.35
CA TRP A 315 -7.26 1.26 12.34
C TRP A 315 -6.85 0.58 13.65
N ALA A 316 -7.66 -0.35 14.17
CA ALA A 316 -7.33 -1.08 15.38
C ALA A 316 -6.05 -1.92 15.22
N ASP A 317 -5.85 -2.58 14.07
CA ASP A 317 -4.63 -3.33 13.76
C ASP A 317 -3.39 -2.43 13.82
N LEU A 318 -3.43 -1.28 13.15
CA LEU A 318 -2.33 -0.33 13.11
C LEU A 318 -2.04 0.30 14.47
N ALA A 319 -3.08 0.67 15.23
CA ALA A 319 -2.93 1.23 16.58
C ALA A 319 -2.32 0.19 17.55
N VAL A 320 -2.71 -1.08 17.46
CA VAL A 320 -2.11 -2.16 18.27
C VAL A 320 -0.66 -2.40 17.86
N ASN A 321 -0.38 -2.51 16.56
CA ASN A 321 0.97 -2.77 16.04
C ASN A 321 1.96 -1.64 16.36
N SER A 322 1.48 -0.41 16.47
CA SER A 322 2.27 0.78 16.86
C SER A 322 2.24 1.06 18.37
N ASN A 323 1.56 0.23 19.17
CA ASN A 323 1.31 0.46 20.59
C ASN A 323 0.73 1.86 20.91
N ASN A 324 -0.13 2.38 20.04
CA ASN A 324 -0.65 3.74 20.11
C ASN A 324 -2.04 3.78 20.77
N LYS A 325 -2.07 3.96 22.10
CA LYS A 325 -3.32 4.09 22.87
C LYS A 325 -4.11 5.34 22.54
N GLU A 326 -3.44 6.44 22.18
CA GLU A 326 -4.13 7.68 21.80
C GLU A 326 -4.97 7.50 20.55
N SER A 327 -4.38 6.90 19.51
CA SER A 327 -5.08 6.55 18.28
C SER A 327 -6.25 5.61 18.54
N MET A 328 -6.08 4.62 19.43
CA MET A 328 -7.19 3.73 19.83
C MET A 328 -8.33 4.50 20.55
N ARG A 329 -8.01 5.52 21.36
CA ARG A 329 -9.03 6.40 21.97
C ARG A 329 -9.73 7.25 20.92
N LYS A 330 -9.01 7.77 19.91
CA LYS A 330 -9.61 8.48 18.78
C LYS A 330 -10.59 7.58 18.02
N LEU A 331 -10.20 6.34 17.74
CA LEU A 331 -11.07 5.33 17.12
C LEU A 331 -12.35 5.11 17.93
N LYS A 332 -12.23 4.89 19.25
CA LYS A 332 -13.40 4.72 20.13
C LYS A 332 -14.32 5.94 20.11
N LYS A 333 -13.75 7.15 20.25
CA LYS A 333 -14.51 8.40 20.15
C LYS A 333 -15.22 8.54 18.80
N TRP A 334 -14.56 8.17 17.71
CA TRP A 334 -15.12 8.25 16.37
C TRP A 334 -16.29 7.27 16.17
N ILE A 335 -16.17 6.04 16.68
CA ILE A 335 -17.27 5.05 16.73
C ILE A 335 -18.47 5.60 17.50
N ASP A 336 -18.24 6.11 18.71
CA ASP A 336 -19.28 6.61 19.60
C ASP A 336 -20.01 7.82 18.98
N THR A 337 -19.23 8.76 18.41
CA THR A 337 -19.75 9.99 17.77
C THR A 337 -20.66 9.67 16.59
N ASN A 338 -20.34 8.62 15.84
CA ASN A 338 -21.06 8.25 14.62
C ASN A 338 -22.04 7.08 14.82
N GLN A 339 -22.20 6.60 16.05
CA GLN A 339 -23.10 5.49 16.42
C GLN A 339 -22.90 4.24 15.56
N ILE A 340 -21.64 3.87 15.32
CA ILE A 340 -21.30 2.76 14.44
C ILE A 340 -21.42 1.44 15.20
N SER A 341 -22.14 0.47 14.63
CA SER A 341 -22.27 -0.86 15.22
C SER A 341 -20.92 -1.60 15.22
N LEU A 342 -20.58 -2.21 16.35
CA LEU A 342 -19.35 -2.98 16.53
C LEU A 342 -19.66 -4.47 16.66
N SER A 343 -18.82 -5.30 16.05
CA SER A 343 -18.74 -6.71 16.45
C SER A 343 -18.19 -6.81 17.87
N GLU A 344 -18.73 -7.72 18.67
CA GLU A 344 -18.31 -8.00 20.05
C GLU A 344 -16.79 -8.22 20.16
N LYS A 345 -16.23 -9.04 19.25
CA LYS A 345 -14.79 -9.32 19.18
C LYS A 345 -13.93 -8.06 19.02
N LEU A 346 -14.38 -7.10 18.23
CA LEU A 346 -13.65 -5.84 18.02
C LEU A 346 -13.78 -4.92 19.24
N ALA A 347 -14.98 -4.83 19.84
CA ALA A 347 -15.21 -4.06 21.06
C ALA A 347 -14.34 -4.55 22.22
N GLU A 348 -14.31 -5.87 22.45
CA GLU A 348 -13.44 -6.50 23.45
C GLU A 348 -11.96 -6.21 23.20
N ARG A 349 -11.53 -6.25 21.94
CA ARG A 349 -10.13 -5.98 21.57
C ARG A 349 -9.75 -4.53 21.88
N ILE A 350 -10.60 -3.57 21.51
CA ILE A 350 -10.39 -2.14 21.79
C ILE A 350 -10.31 -1.91 23.31
N ASN A 351 -11.26 -2.46 24.06
CA ASN A 351 -11.30 -2.28 25.52
C ASN A 351 -10.09 -2.91 26.21
N ARG A 352 -9.69 -4.13 25.85
CA ARG A 352 -8.49 -4.78 26.41
C ARG A 352 -7.23 -3.97 26.15
N PHE A 353 -7.06 -3.43 24.95
CA PHE A 353 -5.88 -2.63 24.59
C PHE A 353 -5.82 -1.28 25.31
N LEU A 354 -6.97 -0.72 25.71
CA LEU A 354 -7.03 0.53 26.48
C LEU A 354 -6.87 0.32 27.99
N GLN A 355 -7.15 -0.88 28.50
CA GLN A 355 -7.04 -1.25 29.91
C GLN A 355 -5.64 -1.72 30.31
N ASN A 356 -5.00 -2.49 29.43
CA ASN A 356 -3.55 -2.75 29.48
C ASN A 356 -2.81 -1.50 29.03
#